data_AF-A0A651DYT4-F1
#
_entry.id   AF-A0A651DYT4-F1
#
_cell.length_a   1.000
_cell.length_b   1.000
_cell.length_c   1.000
_cell.angle_alpha   90.00
_cell.angle_beta   90.00
_cell.angle_gamma   90.00
#
_symmetry.space_group_name_H-M   'P 1'
#
loop_
_entity.id
_entity.type
_entity.pdbx_description
1 polymer ?
#
loop_
_entity_poly.entity_id
_entity_poly.type
_entity_poly.pdbx_seq_one_letter_code
_entity_poly.pdbx_strand_id
1 'polypeptide(L)'
;MSDEKRRKRREIRALQREATWLQKVLFGLGKAQEAREKFGDARGKEVESIVLELEDGPVPIETIEDALESRIQELLEVVRERRRNLR
;
A
#
# COMPACT_ATOMS: atom_id res chain seq x y z
N MET A 1 -29.00 -0.36 -18.09
CA MET A 1 -28.11 -0.93 -17.06
C MET A 1 -28.77 -0.63 -15.72
N SER A 2 -29.12 -1.62 -14.89
CA SER A 2 -29.76 -1.35 -13.60
C SER A 2 -28.87 -0.44 -12.73
N ASP A 3 -29.47 0.48 -11.97
CA ASP A 3 -28.76 1.39 -11.05
C ASP A 3 -27.92 0.62 -10.04
N GLU A 4 -28.36 -0.57 -9.65
CA GLU A 4 -27.60 -1.48 -8.78
C GLU A 4 -26.30 -1.94 -9.46
N LYS A 5 -26.34 -2.31 -10.75
CA LYS A 5 -25.14 -2.71 -11.50
C LYS A 5 -24.19 -1.53 -11.69
N ARG A 6 -24.72 -0.31 -11.82
CA ARG A 6 -23.92 0.93 -11.90
C ARG A 6 -23.24 1.23 -10.56
N ARG A 7 -23.96 1.07 -9.44
CA ARG A 7 -23.41 1.23 -8.08
C ARG A 7 -22.30 0.22 -7.82
N LYS A 8 -22.53 -1.07 -8.06
CA LYS A 8 -21.51 -2.13 -7.89
C LYS A 8 -20.24 -1.84 -8.70
N ARG A 9 -20.37 -1.35 -9.94
CA ARG A 9 -19.22 -0.94 -10.77
C ARG A 9 -18.44 0.25 -10.20
N ARG A 10 -19.12 1.22 -9.58
CA ARG A 10 -18.45 2.36 -8.92
C ARG A 10 -17.67 1.90 -7.68
N GLU A 11 -18.25 1.03 -6.86
CA GLU A 11 -17.58 0.46 -5.69
C GLU A 11 -16.32 -0.33 -6.08
N ILE A 12 -16.41 -1.20 -7.10
CA ILE A 12 -15.24 -1.92 -7.63
C ILE A 12 -14.14 -0.95 -8.08
N ARG A 13 -14.50 0.15 -8.76
CA ARG A 13 -13.54 1.16 -9.20
C ARG A 13 -12.89 1.91 -8.04
N ALA A 14 -13.65 2.17 -6.97
CA ALA A 14 -13.11 2.82 -5.78
C ALA A 14 -12.05 1.94 -5.10
N LEU A 15 -12.39 0.67 -4.83
CA LEU A 15 -11.47 -0.30 -4.23
C LEU A 15 -10.21 -0.52 -5.10
N GLN A 16 -10.38 -0.59 -6.42
CA GLN A 16 -9.25 -0.72 -7.33
C GLN A 16 -8.34 0.51 -7.29
N ARG A 17 -8.91 1.72 -7.21
CA ARG A 17 -8.13 2.96 -7.11
C ARG A 17 -7.38 3.04 -5.78
N GLU A 18 -8.01 2.63 -4.69
CA GLU A 18 -7.38 2.53 -3.37
C GLU A 18 -6.16 1.60 -3.44
N ALA A 19 -6.32 0.38 -3.95
CA ALA A 19 -5.21 -0.55 -4.12
C ALA A 19 -4.07 0.02 -4.98
N THR A 20 -4.40 0.67 -6.12
CA THR A 20 -3.38 1.31 -6.98
C THR A 20 -2.68 2.46 -6.27
N TRP A 21 -3.38 3.23 -5.43
CA TRP A 21 -2.78 4.32 -4.68
C TRP A 21 -1.83 3.77 -3.60
N LEU A 22 -2.24 2.75 -2.85
CA LEU A 22 -1.40 2.10 -1.85
C LEU A 22 -0.15 1.45 -2.48
N GLN A 23 -0.27 0.83 -3.66
CA GLN A 23 0.89 0.31 -4.40
C GLN A 23 1.92 1.40 -4.73
N LYS A 24 1.46 2.61 -5.06
CA LYS A 24 2.36 3.74 -5.32
C LYS A 24 3.03 4.26 -4.05
N VAL A 25 2.30 4.25 -2.92
CA VAL A 25 2.85 4.60 -1.61
C VAL A 25 3.97 3.61 -1.23
N LEU A 26 3.70 2.31 -1.31
CA LEU A 26 4.68 1.26 -1.02
C LEU A 26 5.93 1.39 -1.92
N PHE A 27 5.72 1.62 -3.23
CA PHE A 27 6.83 1.88 -4.16
C PHE A 27 7.64 3.13 -3.76
N GLY A 28 6.97 4.21 -3.38
CA GLY A 28 7.61 5.44 -2.94
C GLY A 28 8.45 5.25 -1.67
N LEU A 29 7.94 4.48 -0.71
CA LEU A 29 8.66 4.12 0.52
C LEU A 29 9.92 3.32 0.21
N GLY A 30 9.82 2.27 -0.61
CA GLY A 30 10.99 1.49 -1.03
C GLY A 30 12.06 2.34 -1.75
N LYS A 31 11.64 3.31 -2.57
CA LYS A 31 12.59 4.27 -3.19
C LYS A 31 13.24 5.21 -2.18
N ALA A 32 12.52 5.63 -1.16
CA ALA A 32 13.08 6.46 -0.10
C ALA A 32 14.11 5.68 0.75
N GLN A 33 13.82 4.42 1.08
CA GLN A 33 14.76 3.53 1.77
C GLN A 33 16.02 3.30 0.92
N GLU A 34 15.88 2.91 -0.35
CA GLU A 34 17.00 2.69 -1.27
C GLU A 34 17.88 3.95 -1.40
N ALA A 35 17.26 5.14 -1.43
CA ALA A 35 18.00 6.40 -1.44
C ALA A 35 18.78 6.62 -0.13
N ARG A 36 18.17 6.34 1.03
CA ARG A 36 18.84 6.48 2.33
C ARG A 36 20.05 5.58 2.44
N GLU A 37 19.92 4.31 2.06
CA GLU A 37 21.03 3.34 2.03
C GLU A 37 22.19 3.87 1.19
N LYS A 38 21.91 4.27 -0.06
CA LYS A 38 22.92 4.87 -0.95
C LYS A 38 23.59 6.11 -0.36
N PHE A 39 22.84 6.96 0.34
CA PHE A 39 23.40 8.12 1.03
C PHE A 39 24.26 7.75 2.24
N GLY A 40 23.89 6.70 2.98
CA GLY A 40 24.70 6.15 4.07
C GLY A 40 26.02 5.59 3.56
N ASP A 41 25.96 4.74 2.55
CA ASP A 41 27.13 4.13 1.90
C ASP A 41 28.11 5.18 1.37
N ALA A 42 27.60 6.20 0.66
CA ALA A 42 28.42 7.30 0.15
C ALA A 42 29.12 8.11 1.25
N ARG A 43 28.62 8.05 2.49
CA ARG A 43 29.18 8.73 3.67
C ARG A 43 29.95 7.78 4.60
N GLY A 44 30.05 6.49 4.26
CA GLY A 44 30.64 5.47 5.12
C GLY A 44 29.92 5.33 6.46
N LYS A 45 28.60 5.54 6.48
CA LYS A 45 27.76 5.44 7.68
C LYS A 45 26.73 4.35 7.51
N GLU A 46 26.55 3.55 8.55
CA GLU A 46 25.44 2.62 8.65
C GLU A 46 24.13 3.40 8.81
N VAL A 47 23.10 2.97 8.09
CA VAL A 47 21.79 3.62 8.09
C VAL A 47 20.91 2.93 9.12
N GLU A 48 20.45 3.69 10.11
CA GLU A 48 19.51 3.19 11.11
C GLU A 48 18.12 2.91 10.50
N SER A 49 17.50 1.84 11.01
CA SER A 49 16.10 1.50 10.74
C SER A 49 15.17 2.65 11.12
N ILE A 50 14.12 2.85 10.33
CA ILE A 50 13.15 3.92 10.59
C ILE A 50 12.09 3.40 11.55
N VAL A 51 11.91 4.12 12.65
CA VAL A 51 10.81 3.90 13.59
C VAL A 51 9.93 5.15 13.56
N LEU A 52 8.63 4.93 13.38
CA LEU A 52 7.62 5.98 13.42
C LEU A 52 7.02 6.04 14.82
N GLU A 53 7.08 7.21 15.45
CA GLU A 53 6.41 7.46 16.73
C GLU A 53 4.93 7.76 16.47
N LEU A 54 4.05 6.80 16.77
CA LEU A 54 2.61 6.94 16.69
C LEU A 54 2.00 7.06 18.09
N GLU A 55 0.74 7.47 18.19
CA GLU A 55 0.03 7.60 19.49
C GLU A 55 0.01 6.27 20.27
N ASP A 56 -0.12 5.14 19.55
CA ASP A 56 -0.16 3.79 20.13
C ASP A 56 1.23 3.20 20.39
N GLY A 57 2.30 3.94 20.09
CA GLY A 57 3.69 3.56 20.32
C GLY A 57 4.56 3.56 19.05
N PRO A 58 5.86 3.26 19.22
CA PRO A 58 6.81 3.20 18.12
C PRO A 58 6.52 2.01 17.20
N VAL A 59 6.46 2.27 15.89
CA VAL A 59 6.21 1.25 14.87
C VAL A 59 7.36 1.26 13.85
N PRO A 60 8.07 0.14 13.65
CA PRO A 60 9.06 0.01 12.58
C PRO A 60 8.42 0.24 11.21
N ILE A 61 9.13 0.90 10.30
CA ILE A 61 8.61 1.18 8.96
C ILE A 61 8.24 -0.10 8.21
N GLU A 62 8.97 -1.19 8.45
CA GLU A 62 8.74 -2.51 7.87
C GLU A 62 7.36 -3.04 8.22
N THR A 63 6.87 -2.76 9.45
CA THR A 63 5.51 -3.13 9.87
C THR A 63 4.44 -2.37 9.08
N ILE A 64 4.71 -1.12 8.71
CA ILE A 64 3.82 -0.35 7.85
C ILE A 64 3.84 -0.89 6.42
N GLU A 65 5.00 -1.28 5.91
CA GLU A 65 5.14 -1.88 4.58
C GLU A 65 4.36 -3.20 4.46
N ASP A 66 4.50 -4.08 5.46
CA ASP A 66 3.75 -5.34 5.55
C ASP A 66 2.24 -5.11 5.63
N ALA A 67 1.80 -4.12 6.41
CA ALA A 67 0.39 -3.75 6.52
C ALA A 67 -0.16 -3.19 5.20
N LEU A 68 0.62 -2.36 4.49
CA LEU A 68 0.26 -1.85 3.17
C LEU A 68 0.15 -2.99 2.15
N GLU A 69 1.12 -3.90 2.12
CA GLU A 69 1.10 -5.04 1.20
C GLU A 69 -0.12 -5.94 1.47
N SER A 70 -0.35 -6.30 2.73
CA SER A 70 -1.52 -7.10 3.14
C SER A 70 -2.82 -6.44 2.68
N ARG A 71 -2.96 -5.13 2.92
CA ARG A 71 -4.16 -4.38 2.52
C ARG A 71 -4.34 -4.33 1.00
N ILE A 72 -3.26 -4.18 0.24
CA ILE A 72 -3.32 -4.20 -1.23
C ILE A 72 -3.83 -5.57 -1.70
N GLN A 73 -3.32 -6.66 -1.14
CA GLN A 73 -3.73 -8.03 -1.51
C GLN A 73 -5.22 -8.25 -1.22
N GLU A 74 -5.69 -7.89 -0.03
CA GLU A 74 -7.11 -7.96 0.35
C GLU A 74 -8.01 -7.19 -0.63
N LEU A 75 -7.67 -5.93 -0.93
CA LEU A 75 -8.46 -5.10 -1.85
C LEU A 75 -8.53 -5.71 -3.24
N LEU A 76 -7.42 -6.24 -3.75
CA LEU A 76 -7.37 -6.90 -5.05
C LEU A 76 -8.19 -8.19 -5.08
N GLU A 77 -8.18 -8.96 -4.00
CA GLU A 77 -9.03 -10.15 -3.86
C GLU A 77 -10.51 -9.79 -3.87
N VAL A 78 -10.93 -8.82 -3.05
CA VAL A 78 -12.31 -8.31 -3.04
C VAL A 78 -12.72 -7.79 -4.42
N VAL A 79 -11.84 -7.07 -5.12
CA VAL A 79 -12.10 -6.62 -6.49
C VAL A 79 -12.28 -7.80 -7.46
N ARG A 80 -11.45 -8.85 -7.36
CA ARG A 80 -11.56 -10.05 -8.20
C ARG A 80 -12.89 -10.76 -7.95
N GLU A 81 -13.27 -10.97 -6.70
CA GLU A 81 -14.51 -11.63 -6.31
C GLU A 81 -15.74 -10.84 -6.80
N ARG A 82 -15.79 -9.53 -6.50
CA ARG A 82 -16.89 -8.67 -6.94
C ARG A 82 -17.03 -8.59 -8.46
N ARG A 83 -15.93 -8.69 -9.20
CA ARG A 83 -15.96 -8.74 -10.68
C ARG A 83 -16.49 -10.08 -11.20
N ARG A 84 -16.18 -11.21 -10.56
CA ARG A 84 -16.75 -12.52 -10.90
C ARG A 84 -18.27 -12.50 -10.72
N ASN A 85 -18.76 -11.98 -9.59
CA ASN A 85 -20.18 -11.93 -9.27
C ASN A 85 -20.99 -10.91 -10.10
N LEU A 86 -20.32 -10.05 -10.89
CA LEU A 86 -20.96 -9.06 -11.77
C LEU A 86 -21.09 -9.53 -13.23
N ARG A 87 -20.36 -10.59 -13.60
CA ARG A 87 -20.43 -11.24 -14.92
C ARG A 87 -21.68 -12.10 -14.97
#